data_AF-A0A3Q1HFY9-F1
#
_entry.id   AF-A0A3Q1HFY9-F1
#
_cell.length_a   1.000
_cell.length_b   1.000
_cell.length_c   1.000
_cell.angle_alpha   90.00
_cell.angle_beta   90.00
_cell.angle_gamma   90.00
#
_symmetry.space_group_name_H-M   'P 1'
#
loop_
_entity.id
_entity.type
_entity.pdbx_description
1 polymer ?
#
loop_
_entity_poly.entity_id
_entity_poly.type
_entity_poly.pdbx_seq_one_letter_code
_entity_poly.pdbx_strand_id
1 'polypeptide(L)'
;LSACASEVIMKVDTTGASKKTALQYNLTYKGVNASHQMAQADAARLYDLRIIKRVGREFGIEPAVIAAIISRESRAGNLLQEVNVNLNQGGYTPQGAWNREGDLRQCTERLADCIEQIKFRHPDWSKAHWLKGGIAAYNTGVENVHDRVHVDEYTTNGDYSNDVVARAQWYKEYRGY
;
A
#
# COMPACT_ATOMS: atom_id res chain seq x y z
N LEU A 1 -28.36 -2.64 1.13
CA LEU A 1 -27.40 -1.71 1.75
C LEU A 1 -27.25 -2.09 3.22
N SER A 2 -26.16 -2.74 3.60
CA SER A 2 -25.73 -2.83 5.00
C SER A 2 -24.21 -3.01 5.04
N ALA A 3 -23.56 -2.25 5.92
CA ALA A 3 -22.14 -2.03 6.05
C ALA A 3 -21.35 -3.26 6.53
N CYS A 4 -21.00 -4.19 5.63
CA CYS A 4 -20.19 -5.36 6.02
C CYS A 4 -19.01 -5.69 5.10
N ALA A 5 -18.69 -4.84 4.13
CA ALA A 5 -17.48 -4.98 3.33
C ALA A 5 -16.46 -3.93 3.75
N SER A 6 -15.38 -4.40 4.38
CA SER A 6 -14.07 -3.74 4.53
C SER A 6 -13.83 -2.78 5.72
N GLU A 7 -13.91 -3.31 6.94
CA GLU A 7 -13.27 -2.71 8.13
C GLU A 7 -11.86 -3.28 8.41
N VAL A 8 -11.38 -4.23 7.59
CA VAL A 8 -10.15 -4.98 7.92
C VAL A 8 -8.97 -4.05 8.07
N ILE A 9 -8.83 -3.03 7.21
CA ILE A 9 -7.70 -2.09 7.24
C ILE A 9 -7.58 -1.34 8.57
N MET A 10 -8.71 -1.00 9.21
CA MET A 10 -8.72 -0.30 10.51
C MET A 10 -8.33 -1.22 11.67
N LYS A 11 -8.30 -2.54 11.46
CA LYS A 11 -7.93 -3.55 12.45
C LYS A 11 -6.53 -4.11 12.22
N VAL A 12 -5.80 -3.63 11.19
CA VAL A 12 -4.42 -4.07 10.94
C VAL A 12 -3.47 -3.30 11.84
N ASP A 13 -2.75 -4.02 12.69
CA ASP A 13 -1.69 -3.43 13.52
C ASP A 13 -0.55 -2.89 12.65
N THR A 14 -0.05 -1.71 13.00
CA THR A 14 1.05 -1.08 12.27
C THR A 14 1.95 -0.24 13.17
N THR A 15 3.25 -0.30 12.93
CA THR A 15 4.24 0.62 13.52
C THR A 15 4.40 1.91 12.72
N GLY A 16 3.81 2.01 11.53
CA GLY A 16 3.99 3.11 10.58
C GLY A 16 5.41 3.20 10.01
N ALA A 17 5.74 4.37 9.48
CA ALA A 17 6.99 4.60 8.75
C ALA A 17 8.25 4.47 9.62
N SER A 18 9.32 3.93 9.06
CA SER A 18 10.67 4.06 9.59
C SER A 18 11.16 5.51 9.49
N LYS A 19 12.27 5.80 10.19
CA LYS A 19 12.95 7.09 10.07
C LYS A 19 13.46 7.33 8.64
N LYS A 20 13.93 6.28 7.93
CA LYS A 20 14.43 6.40 6.55
C LYS A 20 13.35 6.88 5.60
N THR A 21 12.14 6.32 5.71
CA THR A 21 10.98 6.74 4.90
C THR A 21 10.51 8.14 5.29
N ALA A 22 10.38 8.43 6.59
CA ALA A 22 9.93 9.74 7.06
C ALA A 22 10.86 10.90 6.63
N LEU A 23 12.18 10.66 6.60
CA LEU A 23 13.17 11.64 6.15
C LEU A 23 12.98 12.06 4.68
N GLN A 24 12.35 11.22 3.85
CA GLN A 24 12.04 11.59 2.47
C GLN A 24 11.07 12.78 2.38
N TYR A 25 10.32 13.05 3.46
CA TYR A 25 9.41 14.19 3.63
C TYR A 25 9.97 15.24 4.60
N ASN A 26 11.27 15.21 4.89
CA ASN A 26 11.94 16.08 5.86
C ASN A 26 11.36 15.99 7.28
N LEU A 27 10.75 14.86 7.64
CA LEU A 27 10.23 14.63 8.98
C LEU A 27 11.34 14.13 9.90
N THR A 28 11.41 14.70 11.11
CA THR A 28 12.41 14.32 12.13
C THR A 28 11.95 13.19 13.05
N TYR A 29 10.71 12.75 12.92
CA TYR A 29 10.08 11.69 13.70
C TYR A 29 9.62 10.53 12.79
N LYS A 30 9.37 9.36 13.40
CA LYS A 30 8.97 8.13 12.71
C LYS A 30 7.61 7.64 13.25
N GLY A 31 7.14 6.55 12.67
CA GLY A 31 5.98 5.80 13.11
C GLY A 31 4.68 6.24 12.47
N VAL A 32 3.55 5.83 13.06
CA VAL A 32 2.19 6.08 12.53
C VAL A 32 1.94 7.56 12.24
N ASN A 33 2.34 8.46 13.13
CA ASN A 33 2.18 9.90 12.92
C ASN A 33 2.94 10.42 11.70
N ALA A 34 4.11 9.84 11.38
CA ALA A 34 4.86 10.22 10.19
C ALA A 34 4.13 9.76 8.93
N SER A 35 3.63 8.52 8.93
CA SER A 35 2.78 7.98 7.84
C SER A 35 1.55 8.84 7.60
N HIS A 36 0.84 9.24 8.66
CA HIS A 36 -0.34 10.11 8.57
C HIS A 36 0.02 11.47 7.94
N GLN A 37 1.11 12.11 8.38
CA GLN A 37 1.53 13.39 7.80
C GLN A 37 1.95 13.25 6.34
N MET A 38 2.60 12.16 5.95
CA MET A 38 2.94 11.89 4.55
C MET A 38 1.68 11.65 3.69
N ALA A 39 0.71 10.88 4.19
CA ALA A 39 -0.58 10.69 3.53
C ALA A 39 -1.32 12.02 3.36
N GLN A 40 -1.35 12.85 4.39
CA GLN A 40 -1.96 14.18 4.34
C GLN A 40 -1.30 15.07 3.27
N ALA A 41 0.03 15.07 3.19
CA ALA A 41 0.77 15.84 2.20
C ALA A 41 0.45 15.42 0.76
N ASP A 42 0.15 14.14 0.53
CA ASP A 42 -0.17 13.57 -0.79
C ASP A 42 -1.65 13.65 -1.17
N ALA A 43 -2.53 13.79 -0.19
CA ALA A 43 -3.96 13.65 -0.37
C ALA A 43 -4.57 14.64 -1.40
N ALA A 44 -3.96 15.80 -1.62
CA ALA A 44 -4.40 16.76 -2.62
C ALA A 44 -4.06 16.36 -4.08
N ARG A 45 -3.10 15.46 -4.25
CA ARG A 45 -2.61 14.99 -5.57
C ARG A 45 -3.16 13.62 -5.96
N LEU A 46 -3.87 12.95 -5.06
CA LEU A 46 -4.42 11.63 -5.34
C LEU A 46 -5.39 11.67 -6.52
N TYR A 47 -5.42 10.54 -7.23
CA TYR A 47 -6.29 10.31 -8.37
C TYR A 47 -7.77 10.49 -8.02
N ASP A 48 -8.62 10.66 -9.04
CA ASP A 48 -10.06 10.81 -8.86
C ASP A 48 -10.59 9.65 -7.99
N LEU A 49 -11.08 10.01 -6.80
CA LEU A 49 -11.62 9.09 -5.80
C LEU A 49 -12.68 8.16 -6.41
N ARG A 50 -13.46 8.63 -7.39
CA ARG A 50 -14.48 7.83 -8.07
C ARG A 50 -13.85 6.67 -8.84
N ILE A 51 -12.69 6.88 -9.45
CA ILE A 51 -11.97 5.85 -10.19
C ILE A 51 -11.31 4.88 -9.22
N ILE A 52 -10.66 5.37 -8.16
CA ILE A 52 -10.08 4.51 -7.10
C ILE A 52 -11.17 3.62 -6.48
N LYS A 53 -12.35 4.18 -6.17
CA LYS A 53 -13.49 3.41 -5.66
C LYS A 53 -14.01 2.37 -6.65
N ARG A 54 -14.03 2.69 -7.95
CA ARG A 54 -14.48 1.76 -8.99
C ARG A 54 -13.51 0.59 -9.14
N VAL A 55 -12.20 0.86 -9.26
CA VAL A 55 -11.17 -0.17 -9.36
C VAL A 55 -11.10 -1.02 -8.09
N GLY A 56 -11.18 -0.40 -6.91
CA GLY A 56 -11.20 -1.14 -5.64
C GLY A 56 -12.37 -2.11 -5.54
N ARG A 57 -13.57 -1.72 -5.98
CA ARG A 57 -14.74 -2.63 -6.02
C ARG A 57 -14.52 -3.82 -6.95
N GLU A 58 -13.81 -3.64 -8.04
CA GLU A 58 -13.59 -4.70 -9.02
C GLU A 58 -12.72 -5.83 -8.48
N PHE A 59 -11.65 -5.48 -7.77
CA PHE A 59 -10.70 -6.46 -7.22
C PHE A 59 -10.95 -6.78 -5.73
N GLY A 60 -12.02 -6.25 -5.14
CA GLY A 60 -12.31 -6.43 -3.72
C GLY A 60 -11.26 -5.78 -2.79
N ILE A 61 -10.58 -4.73 -3.27
CA ILE A 61 -9.56 -3.99 -2.51
C ILE A 61 -10.15 -2.68 -1.99
N GLU A 62 -9.89 -2.38 -0.72
CA GLU A 62 -10.33 -1.14 -0.10
C GLU A 62 -9.71 0.09 -0.80
N PRO A 63 -10.51 1.09 -1.23
CA PRO A 63 -9.99 2.28 -1.89
C PRO A 63 -8.90 3.01 -1.10
N ALA A 64 -8.99 2.99 0.23
CA ALA A 64 -7.98 3.59 1.11
C ALA A 64 -6.61 2.89 1.02
N VAL A 65 -6.59 1.57 0.80
CA VAL A 65 -5.34 0.80 0.58
C VAL A 65 -4.71 1.19 -0.75
N ILE A 66 -5.51 1.31 -1.80
CA ILE A 66 -5.04 1.74 -3.13
C ILE A 66 -4.44 3.16 -3.05
N ALA A 67 -5.15 4.09 -2.39
CA ALA A 67 -4.66 5.46 -2.16
C ALA A 67 -3.34 5.49 -1.39
N ALA A 68 -3.18 4.62 -0.38
CA ALA A 68 -1.95 4.50 0.38
C ALA A 68 -0.78 3.98 -0.45
N ILE A 69 -0.99 3.00 -1.33
CA ILE A 69 0.02 2.51 -2.25
C ILE A 69 0.43 3.61 -3.23
N ILE A 70 -0.52 4.35 -3.83
CA ILE A 70 -0.21 5.48 -4.72
C ILE A 70 0.69 6.52 -4.01
N SER A 71 0.34 6.85 -2.77
CA SER A 71 1.10 7.78 -1.92
C SER A 71 2.50 7.26 -1.61
N ARG A 72 2.64 5.97 -1.26
CA ARG A 72 3.94 5.35 -0.96
C ARG A 72 4.84 5.24 -2.19
N GLU A 73 4.28 4.82 -3.33
CA GLU A 73 5.03 4.53 -4.55
C GLU A 73 5.50 5.79 -5.28
N SER A 74 4.67 6.84 -5.31
CA SER A 74 4.90 7.98 -6.21
C SER A 74 4.70 9.34 -5.57
N ARG A 75 4.32 9.40 -4.29
CA ARG A 75 3.80 10.62 -3.64
C ARG A 75 2.65 11.25 -4.42
N ALA A 76 1.79 10.37 -4.95
CA ALA A 76 0.74 10.71 -5.91
C ALA A 76 1.27 11.49 -7.13
N GLY A 77 2.35 10.98 -7.74
CA GLY A 77 2.98 11.55 -8.94
C GLY A 77 4.01 12.67 -8.69
N ASN A 78 4.28 13.06 -7.45
CA ASN A 78 5.24 14.13 -7.12
C ASN A 78 6.70 13.65 -7.07
N LEU A 79 6.96 12.34 -6.97
CA LEU A 79 8.27 11.76 -7.28
C LEU A 79 8.26 11.27 -8.74
N LEU A 80 8.87 12.04 -9.64
CA LEU A 80 9.32 11.56 -10.95
C LEU A 80 10.73 10.97 -10.83
N GLN A 81 10.92 10.00 -9.93
CA GLN A 81 12.19 9.28 -9.83
C GLN A 81 12.03 7.92 -10.50
N GLU A 82 12.93 7.62 -11.44
CA GLU A 82 13.01 6.34 -12.14
C GLU A 82 12.99 5.20 -11.13
N VAL A 83 11.92 4.41 -11.15
CA VAL A 83 11.88 3.14 -10.43
C VAL A 83 12.79 2.18 -11.20
N ASN A 84 14.08 2.15 -10.83
CA ASN A 84 15.04 1.24 -11.40
C ASN A 84 14.82 -0.16 -10.79
N VAL A 85 14.08 -1.01 -11.49
CA VAL A 85 13.99 -2.45 -11.18
C VAL A 85 14.86 -3.23 -12.16
N ASN A 86 15.80 -3.99 -11.61
CA ASN A 86 16.73 -4.86 -12.34
C ASN A 86 15.98 -5.76 -13.36
N LEU A 87 16.44 -5.71 -14.61
CA LEU A 87 15.78 -6.18 -15.83
C LEU A 87 15.74 -7.71 -16.04
N ASN A 88 15.95 -8.54 -15.01
CA ASN A 88 16.02 -10.00 -15.17
C ASN A 88 14.76 -10.78 -14.76
N GLN A 89 13.69 -10.11 -14.30
CA GLN A 89 12.44 -10.77 -13.85
C GLN A 89 11.15 -10.09 -14.32
N GLY A 90 11.08 -9.67 -15.60
CA GLY A 90 9.81 -9.22 -16.22
C GLY A 90 9.26 -7.89 -15.71
N GLY A 91 10.13 -6.88 -15.56
CA GLY A 91 9.83 -5.60 -14.93
C GLY A 91 8.78 -4.71 -15.62
N TYR A 92 7.86 -4.17 -14.82
CA TYR A 92 6.98 -3.04 -15.14
C TYR A 92 7.62 -1.72 -14.70
N THR A 93 7.48 -0.66 -15.49
CA THR A 93 7.98 0.69 -15.19
C THR A 93 6.81 1.61 -14.83
N PRO A 94 6.62 2.01 -13.56
CA PRO A 94 5.67 3.05 -13.22
C PRO A 94 6.29 4.42 -13.43
N GLN A 95 6.56 4.82 -14.68
CA GLN A 95 6.89 6.22 -14.97
C GLN A 95 5.58 7.01 -15.02
N GLY A 96 5.22 7.65 -13.89
CA GLY A 96 3.99 8.46 -13.78
C GLY A 96 2.66 7.69 -13.73
N ALA A 97 2.72 6.37 -13.52
CA ALA A 97 1.68 5.38 -13.83
C ALA A 97 0.45 5.30 -12.89
N TRP A 98 0.10 6.36 -12.17
CA TRP A 98 -1.15 6.39 -11.40
C TRP A 98 -2.16 7.40 -11.95
N ASN A 99 -1.85 8.01 -13.11
CA ASN A 99 -2.70 9.00 -13.78
C ASN A 99 -3.63 8.41 -14.87
N ARG A 100 -3.53 7.10 -15.15
CA ARG A 100 -4.40 6.37 -16.08
C ARG A 100 -5.09 5.23 -15.37
N GLU A 101 -6.38 5.06 -15.63
CA GLU A 101 -7.20 4.00 -15.01
C GLU A 101 -6.66 2.58 -15.31
N GLY A 102 -6.12 2.36 -16.51
CA GLY A 102 -5.55 1.05 -16.88
C GLY A 102 -4.35 0.65 -16.01
N ASP A 103 -3.46 1.59 -15.71
CA ASP A 103 -2.31 1.35 -14.85
C ASP A 103 -2.75 1.09 -13.41
N LEU A 104 -3.70 1.88 -12.89
CA LEU A 104 -4.31 1.68 -11.57
C LEU A 104 -4.95 0.29 -11.43
N ARG A 105 -5.64 -0.17 -12.48
CA ARG A 105 -6.30 -1.48 -12.55
C ARG A 105 -5.27 -2.60 -12.47
N GLN A 106 -4.23 -2.55 -13.29
CA GLN A 106 -3.16 -3.55 -13.28
C GLN A 106 -2.41 -3.61 -11.93
N CYS A 107 -2.08 -2.46 -11.34
CA CYS A 107 -1.42 -2.46 -10.03
C CYS A 107 -2.33 -2.99 -8.92
N THR A 108 -3.64 -2.72 -9.00
CA THR A 108 -4.62 -3.25 -8.02
C THR A 108 -4.82 -4.76 -8.18
N GLU A 109 -4.84 -5.26 -9.42
CA GLU A 109 -4.86 -6.69 -9.72
C GLU A 109 -3.65 -7.41 -9.12
N ARG A 110 -2.44 -6.91 -9.36
CA ARG A 110 -1.20 -7.45 -8.77
C ARG A 110 -1.26 -7.48 -7.23
N LEU A 111 -1.81 -6.45 -6.59
CA LEU A 111 -1.99 -6.45 -5.14
C LEU A 111 -2.96 -7.55 -4.70
N ALA A 112 -4.09 -7.72 -5.40
CA ALA A 112 -5.05 -8.77 -5.09
C ALA A 112 -4.41 -10.16 -5.22
N ASP A 113 -3.60 -10.39 -6.26
CA ASP A 113 -2.84 -11.62 -6.45
C ASP A 113 -1.83 -11.86 -5.31
N CYS A 114 -1.12 -10.83 -4.85
CA CYS A 114 -0.24 -10.94 -3.69
C CYS A 114 -1.00 -11.34 -2.42
N ILE A 115 -2.17 -10.75 -2.17
CA ILE A 115 -3.00 -11.07 -0.98
C ILE A 115 -3.48 -12.53 -1.05
N GLU A 116 -3.96 -12.99 -2.20
CA GLU A 116 -4.43 -14.37 -2.35
C GLU A 116 -3.28 -15.39 -2.25
N GLN A 117 -2.09 -15.08 -2.79
CA GLN A 117 -0.91 -15.94 -2.64
C GLN A 117 -0.43 -16.03 -1.18
N ILE A 118 -0.46 -14.93 -0.43
CA ILE A 118 -0.13 -14.93 1.01
C ILE A 118 -1.15 -15.76 1.79
N LYS A 119 -2.44 -15.59 1.49
CA LYS A 119 -3.51 -16.39 2.09
C LYS A 119 -3.36 -17.88 1.78
N PHE A 120 -2.95 -18.24 0.57
CA PHE A 120 -2.68 -19.63 0.20
C PHE A 120 -1.49 -20.22 0.95
N ARG A 121 -0.39 -19.45 1.11
CA ARG A 121 0.81 -19.90 1.84
C ARG A 121 0.61 -19.97 3.35
N HIS A 122 -0.18 -19.06 3.90
CA HIS A 122 -0.37 -18.89 5.34
C HIS A 122 -1.87 -18.93 5.70
N PRO A 123 -2.56 -20.07 5.49
CA PRO A 123 -4.02 -20.17 5.65
C PRO A 123 -4.49 -20.03 7.10
N ASP A 124 -3.60 -20.14 8.07
CA ASP A 124 -3.85 -19.97 9.51
C ASP A 124 -3.82 -18.50 9.95
N TRP A 125 -3.32 -17.58 9.12
CA TRP A 125 -3.29 -16.17 9.44
C TRP A 125 -4.69 -15.55 9.41
N SER A 126 -4.90 -14.51 10.22
CA SER A 126 -6.14 -13.72 10.15
C SER A 126 -6.22 -12.90 8.85
N LYS A 127 -7.42 -12.45 8.47
CA LYS A 127 -7.63 -11.51 7.35
C LYS A 127 -6.76 -10.24 7.41
N ALA A 128 -6.53 -9.70 8.61
CA ALA A 128 -5.67 -8.51 8.80
C ALA A 128 -4.20 -8.82 8.45
N HIS A 129 -3.71 -9.99 8.84
CA HIS A 129 -2.36 -10.47 8.52
C HIS A 129 -2.23 -10.84 7.03
N TRP A 130 -3.25 -11.42 6.39
CA TRP A 130 -3.24 -11.63 4.94
C TRP A 130 -3.15 -10.31 4.17
N LEU A 131 -3.93 -9.31 4.57
CA LEU A 131 -3.87 -7.99 3.96
C LEU A 131 -2.47 -7.37 4.13
N LYS A 132 -1.93 -7.36 5.35
CA LYS A 132 -0.60 -6.78 5.63
C LYS A 132 0.51 -7.52 4.88
N GLY A 133 0.48 -8.85 4.89
CA GLY A 133 1.43 -9.68 4.15
C GLY A 133 1.33 -9.49 2.64
N GLY A 134 0.13 -9.36 2.08
CA GLY A 134 -0.06 -9.06 0.66
C GLY A 134 0.48 -7.69 0.25
N ILE A 135 0.33 -6.68 1.11
CA ILE A 135 0.92 -5.35 0.91
C ILE A 135 2.46 -5.44 0.96
N ALA A 136 3.04 -6.20 1.90
CA ALA A 136 4.49 -6.40 1.94
C ALA A 136 4.99 -7.12 0.68
N ALA A 137 4.33 -8.21 0.30
CA ALA A 137 4.64 -9.00 -0.90
C ALA A 137 4.53 -8.19 -2.20
N TYR A 138 3.66 -7.18 -2.27
CA TYR A 138 3.60 -6.26 -3.41
C TYR A 138 4.93 -5.53 -3.64
N ASN A 139 5.67 -5.23 -2.57
CA ASN A 139 6.99 -4.60 -2.65
C ASN A 139 8.13 -5.60 -2.83
N THR A 140 8.15 -6.68 -2.04
CA THR A 140 9.32 -7.56 -1.93
C THR A 140 9.17 -8.90 -2.65
N GLY A 141 7.97 -9.28 -3.10
CA GLY A 141 7.68 -10.63 -3.58
C GLY A 141 7.11 -11.53 -2.48
N VAL A 142 6.28 -12.50 -2.86
CA VAL A 142 5.56 -13.38 -1.91
C VAL A 142 6.53 -14.28 -1.13
N GLU A 143 7.62 -14.69 -1.76
CA GLU A 143 8.67 -15.55 -1.21
C GLU A 143 9.41 -14.92 -0.02
N ASN A 144 9.41 -13.58 0.08
CA ASN A 144 10.11 -12.83 1.12
C ASN A 144 9.21 -12.50 2.33
N VAL A 145 7.97 -13.03 2.36
CA VAL A 145 7.04 -12.89 3.49
C VAL A 145 6.94 -14.21 4.27
N HIS A 146 7.85 -14.38 5.23
CA HIS A 146 8.02 -15.63 5.97
C HIS A 146 7.12 -15.76 7.19
N ASP A 147 6.95 -14.69 7.96
CA ASP A 147 6.13 -14.67 9.17
C ASP A 147 5.40 -13.34 9.38
N ARG A 148 4.37 -13.34 10.23
CA ARG A 148 3.50 -12.18 10.46
C ARG A 148 4.08 -11.10 11.36
N VAL A 149 5.11 -11.41 12.15
CA VAL A 149 5.77 -10.49 13.09
C VAL A 149 6.83 -9.67 12.36
N HIS A 150 7.63 -10.31 11.51
CA HIS A 150 8.70 -9.68 10.73
C HIS A 150 8.30 -9.50 9.25
N VAL A 151 7.02 -9.24 9.00
CA VAL A 151 6.41 -9.16 7.65
C VAL A 151 7.12 -8.20 6.69
N ASP A 152 7.76 -7.15 7.23
CA ASP A 152 8.44 -6.10 6.45
C ASP A 152 9.97 -6.27 6.39
N GLU A 153 10.55 -7.32 6.97
CA GLU A 153 12.01 -7.48 7.12
C GLU A 153 12.78 -7.30 5.80
N TYR A 154 12.22 -7.80 4.71
CA TYR A 154 12.80 -7.77 3.36
C TYR A 154 12.21 -6.68 2.46
N THR A 155 11.38 -5.79 2.99
CA THR A 155 10.77 -4.71 2.22
C THR A 155 11.68 -3.48 2.16
N THR A 156 11.44 -2.60 1.19
CA THR A 156 12.14 -1.30 1.10
C THR A 156 12.04 -0.56 2.43
N ASN A 157 13.20 -0.20 3.01
CA ASN A 157 13.37 0.44 4.32
C ASN A 157 12.88 -0.37 5.54
N GLY A 158 12.45 -1.62 5.36
CA GLY A 158 11.96 -2.46 6.47
C GLY A 158 10.63 -1.98 7.06
N ASP A 159 9.80 -1.28 6.28
CA ASP A 159 8.58 -0.63 6.79
C ASP A 159 7.42 -0.54 5.78
N TYR A 160 7.49 -1.24 4.65
CA TYR A 160 6.59 -0.96 3.53
C TYR A 160 5.12 -1.18 3.90
N SER A 161 4.75 -2.37 4.38
CA SER A 161 3.37 -2.64 4.76
C SER A 161 2.94 -1.87 5.99
N ASN A 162 3.83 -1.66 6.97
CA ASN A 162 3.54 -0.83 8.13
C ASN A 162 3.18 0.61 7.72
N ASP A 163 4.02 1.26 6.92
CA ASP A 163 3.74 2.62 6.45
C ASP A 163 2.47 2.68 5.59
N VAL A 164 2.30 1.78 4.62
CA VAL A 164 1.10 1.74 3.75
C VAL A 164 -0.16 1.55 4.57
N VAL A 165 -0.18 0.64 5.55
CA VAL A 165 -1.34 0.43 6.43
C VAL A 165 -1.69 1.71 7.20
N ALA A 166 -0.70 2.38 7.79
CA ALA A 166 -0.95 3.62 8.53
C ALA A 166 -1.48 4.74 7.62
N ARG A 167 -0.93 4.87 6.39
CA ARG A 167 -1.47 5.82 5.40
C ARG A 167 -2.90 5.48 5.00
N ALA A 168 -3.22 4.20 4.82
CA ALA A 168 -4.56 3.74 4.44
C ALA A 168 -5.57 4.03 5.53
N GLN A 169 -5.21 3.81 6.80
CA GLN A 169 -6.04 4.17 7.96
C GLN A 169 -6.35 5.67 7.96
N TRP A 170 -5.35 6.52 7.68
CA TRP A 170 -5.56 7.95 7.56
C TRP A 170 -6.50 8.33 6.40
N TYR A 171 -6.33 7.74 5.21
CA TYR A 171 -7.22 8.00 4.07
C TYR A 171 -8.67 7.56 4.34
N LYS A 172 -8.84 6.41 5.02
CA LYS A 172 -10.14 5.90 5.42
C LYS A 172 -10.84 6.86 6.37
N GLU A 173 -10.14 7.31 7.40
CA GLU A 173 -10.68 8.16 8.46
C GLU A 173 -10.99 9.58 7.97
N TYR A 174 -10.07 10.21 7.24
CA TYR A 174 -10.11 11.65 7.00
C TYR A 174 -10.52 12.06 5.60
N ARG A 175 -10.56 11.13 4.64
CA ARG A 175 -10.75 11.47 3.22
C ARG A 175 -11.88 10.71 2.54
N GLY A 176 -12.63 9.90 3.29
CA GLY A 176 -13.81 9.20 2.80
C GLY A 176 -13.51 8.18 1.70
N TYR A 177 -12.29 7.63 1.71
CA TYR A 177 -11.90 6.53 0.84
C TYR A 177 -12.68 5.27 1.21
#